data_AF-M4REW3-F1
#
_entry.id   AF-M4REW3-F1
#
_cell.length_a   1.000
_cell.length_b   1.000
_cell.length_c   1.000
_cell.angle_alpha   90.00
_cell.angle_beta   90.00
_cell.angle_gamma   90.00
#
_symmetry.space_group_name_H-M   'P 1'
#
loop_
_entity.id
_entity.type
_entity.pdbx_description
1 polymer ?
#
loop_
_entity_poly.entity_id
_entity_poly.type
_entity_poly.pdbx_seq_one_letter_code
_entity_poly.pdbx_strand_id
1 'polypeptide(L)'
;MDIKIATGRNDHRHAKTVWIILTAVAVVAAAVALTVALTTRDTAMLRPSATTTATTKRSPNTAATPKFPASYARAIDHYLDDTLTALDQQKEDQGNTQVPVQTRATPSYRIGADGTHEPAILRNVEDVQIPAGKYQLTAYCIGEGSADVDFTVGGASKHGLLQCSPDEVNQSNLIIDTDGTASERTVTITPSEHCESMIGYQILYYRQQ
;
A
#
# COMPACT_ATOMS: atom_id res chain seq x y z
N MET A 1 35.88 58.79 -35.75
CA MET A 1 36.62 58.82 -34.48
C MET A 1 35.89 57.87 -33.53
N ASP A 2 35.77 56.58 -33.90
CA ASP A 2 36.78 55.48 -33.77
C ASP A 2 36.79 54.99 -32.32
N ILE A 3 36.20 53.85 -31.90
CA ILE A 3 36.26 52.42 -32.28
C ILE A 3 37.66 51.77 -32.15
N LYS A 4 37.81 50.89 -31.15
CA LYS A 4 38.50 49.57 -31.14
C LYS A 4 38.25 48.92 -29.76
N ILE A 5 37.52 47.82 -29.58
CA ILE A 5 37.59 46.40 -30.02
C ILE A 5 38.71 45.57 -29.35
N ALA A 6 38.27 44.57 -28.57
CA ALA A 6 38.79 43.18 -28.54
C ALA A 6 37.64 42.25 -28.06
N THR A 7 36.84 41.55 -28.90
CA THR A 7 36.99 40.17 -29.46
C THR A 7 37.57 39.12 -28.50
N GLY A 8 37.02 37.91 -28.32
CA GLY A 8 36.02 37.12 -29.09
C GLY A 8 35.24 36.12 -28.19
N ARG A 9 34.03 35.65 -28.56
CA ARG A 9 33.65 34.67 -29.62
C ARG A 9 33.93 33.22 -29.14
N ASN A 10 32.99 32.27 -28.99
CA ASN A 10 31.84 31.78 -29.81
C ASN A 10 30.66 31.40 -28.87
N ASP A 11 29.41 31.80 -29.10
CA ASP A 11 28.40 31.22 -30.03
C ASP A 11 28.20 29.70 -29.85
N HIS A 12 27.07 29.19 -29.36
CA HIS A 12 25.66 29.24 -29.79
C HIS A 12 25.22 27.89 -30.35
N ARG A 13 24.18 27.34 -29.69
CA ARG A 13 22.96 26.79 -30.29
C ARG A 13 22.91 25.35 -30.83
N HIS A 14 21.77 24.76 -30.46
CA HIS A 14 20.92 23.81 -31.18
C HIS A 14 21.29 22.31 -31.21
N ALA A 15 20.46 21.56 -30.48
CA ALA A 15 19.52 20.56 -31.03
C ALA A 15 19.99 19.11 -31.26
N LYS A 16 19.22 18.21 -30.61
CA LYS A 16 18.83 16.84 -31.03
C LYS A 16 19.98 15.83 -31.11
N THR A 17 19.88 14.60 -30.58
CA THR A 17 19.38 13.40 -31.29
C THR A 17 20.04 12.24 -30.50
N VAL A 18 19.31 11.42 -29.75
CA VAL A 18 18.93 10.03 -30.07
C VAL A 18 19.56 8.99 -29.15
N TRP A 19 18.69 8.05 -28.77
CA TRP A 19 18.86 6.80 -28.03
C TRP A 19 20.02 5.93 -28.52
N ILE A 20 20.67 5.22 -27.58
CA ILE A 20 21.26 3.90 -27.85
C ILE A 20 20.82 2.94 -26.73
N ILE A 21 19.91 2.05 -27.11
CA ILE A 21 19.58 0.79 -26.45
C ILE A 21 20.76 -0.17 -26.70
N LEU A 22 21.22 -0.90 -25.68
CA LEU A 22 21.95 -2.16 -25.90
C LEU A 22 21.40 -3.22 -24.96
N THR A 23 20.48 -4.01 -25.52
CA THR A 23 19.98 -5.28 -25.04
C THR A 23 21.09 -6.32 -24.99
N ALA A 24 21.32 -6.90 -23.82
CA ALA A 24 22.16 -8.09 -23.69
C ALA A 24 21.31 -9.35 -24.00
N VAL A 25 21.47 -9.89 -25.20
CA VAL A 25 20.98 -11.22 -25.60
C VAL A 25 22.21 -12.09 -25.83
N ALA A 26 22.41 -13.08 -24.97
CA ALA A 26 23.38 -14.14 -25.20
C ALA A 26 22.63 -15.47 -25.33
N VAL A 27 22.46 -15.91 -26.58
CA VAL A 27 22.03 -17.25 -26.96
C VAL A 27 23.29 -18.10 -27.08
N VAL A 28 23.37 -19.23 -26.36
CA VAL A 28 24.29 -20.31 -26.72
C VAL A 28 23.50 -21.61 -26.80
N ALA A 29 23.54 -22.18 -27.99
CA ALA A 29 22.81 -23.35 -28.42
C ALA A 29 23.57 -24.66 -28.10
N ALA A 30 22.77 -25.68 -27.84
CA ALA A 30 22.89 -27.08 -28.27
C ALA A 30 24.15 -27.91 -27.91
N ALA A 31 23.91 -28.99 -27.16
CA ALA A 31 24.52 -30.28 -27.44
C ALA A 31 23.49 -31.40 -27.21
N VAL A 32 23.11 -32.04 -28.31
CA VAL A 32 22.27 -33.24 -28.37
C VAL A 32 23.17 -34.45 -28.14
N ALA A 33 22.87 -35.28 -27.15
CA ALA A 33 23.47 -36.61 -27.01
C ALA A 33 22.37 -37.67 -27.05
N LEU A 34 22.40 -38.42 -28.14
CA LEU A 34 21.55 -39.55 -28.49
C LEU A 34 22.00 -40.78 -27.70
N THR A 35 21.14 -41.42 -26.92
CA THR A 35 21.33 -42.82 -26.49
C THR A 35 20.03 -43.58 -26.66
N VAL A 36 19.95 -44.30 -27.78
CA VAL A 36 19.00 -45.39 -28.00
C VAL A 36 19.73 -46.68 -27.63
N ALA A 37 19.28 -47.37 -26.59
CA ALA A 37 19.60 -48.76 -26.37
C ALA A 37 18.28 -49.54 -26.25
N LEU A 38 18.06 -50.37 -27.27
CA LEU A 38 16.96 -51.32 -27.39
C LEU A 38 17.17 -52.48 -26.40
N THR A 39 16.16 -52.80 -25.60
CA THR A 39 15.96 -54.15 -25.08
C THR A 39 14.50 -54.55 -25.21
N THR A 40 14.28 -55.40 -26.22
CA THR A 40 13.34 -56.54 -26.29
C THR A 40 11.92 -56.39 -25.74
N ARG A 41 10.97 -56.54 -26.68
CA ARG A 41 9.55 -56.84 -26.49
C ARG A 41 9.34 -58.06 -25.60
N ASP A 42 8.46 -57.94 -24.62
CA ASP A 42 7.56 -59.01 -24.22
C ASP A 42 6.13 -58.47 -24.24
N THR A 43 5.30 -59.12 -25.03
CA THR A 43 3.86 -58.83 -25.19
C THR A 43 3.05 -59.65 -24.20
N ALA A 44 2.35 -58.99 -23.28
CA ALA A 44 1.16 -59.55 -22.63
C ALA A 44 0.18 -58.43 -22.21
N MET A 45 -0.85 -58.28 -23.04
CA MET A 45 -2.26 -57.92 -22.79
C MET A 45 -2.69 -57.03 -21.59
N LEU A 46 -3.57 -56.06 -21.93
CA LEU A 46 -4.71 -55.48 -21.17
C LEU A 46 -4.47 -54.27 -20.21
N ARG A 47 -4.58 -53.05 -20.79
CA ARG A 47 -5.43 -51.87 -20.45
C ARG A 47 -6.10 -51.82 -19.04
N PRO A 48 -6.29 -50.65 -18.34
CA PRO A 48 -6.25 -49.26 -18.82
C PRO A 48 -5.34 -48.28 -18.05
N SER A 49 -5.13 -47.13 -18.68
CA SER A 49 -4.59 -45.89 -18.12
C SER A 49 -5.24 -45.51 -16.78
N ALA A 50 -4.53 -45.71 -15.69
CA ALA A 50 -4.66 -44.82 -14.53
C ALA A 50 -3.63 -43.71 -14.74
N THR A 51 -4.04 -42.66 -15.43
CA THR A 51 -3.39 -41.35 -15.30
C THR A 51 -3.57 -40.97 -13.84
N THR A 52 -2.60 -41.29 -12.98
CA THR A 52 -2.46 -40.60 -11.72
C THR A 52 -2.01 -39.19 -12.08
N THR A 53 -2.98 -38.37 -12.47
CA THR A 53 -2.89 -36.94 -12.29
C THR A 53 -2.71 -36.79 -10.79
N ALA A 54 -1.46 -36.75 -10.34
CA ALA A 54 -1.12 -36.11 -9.10
C ALA A 54 -1.45 -34.63 -9.32
N THR A 55 -2.75 -34.34 -9.28
CA THR A 55 -3.26 -33.04 -8.93
C THR A 55 -2.81 -32.87 -7.49
N THR A 56 -1.56 -32.44 -7.31
CA THR A 56 -1.18 -31.68 -6.15
C THR A 56 -2.17 -30.53 -6.16
N LYS A 57 -3.26 -30.68 -5.40
CA LYS A 57 -4.02 -29.55 -4.90
C LYS A 57 -2.98 -28.75 -4.15
N ARG A 58 -2.33 -27.83 -4.85
CA ARG A 58 -1.66 -26.70 -4.24
C ARG A 58 -2.81 -25.98 -3.54
N SER A 59 -3.02 -26.34 -2.28
CA SER A 59 -3.86 -25.57 -1.40
C SER A 59 -3.36 -24.14 -1.56
N PRO A 60 -4.21 -23.16 -1.87
CA PRO A 60 -3.78 -21.78 -1.75
C PRO A 60 -3.28 -21.67 -0.31
N ASN A 61 -2.01 -21.30 -0.15
CA ASN A 61 -1.47 -20.91 1.14
C ASN A 61 -2.18 -19.62 1.52
N THR A 62 -3.43 -19.75 1.98
CA THR A 62 -4.23 -18.64 2.45
C THR A 62 -3.70 -18.30 3.82
N ALA A 63 -3.01 -17.17 3.92
CA ALA A 63 -2.57 -16.62 5.20
C ALA A 63 -3.75 -16.60 6.18
N ALA A 64 -3.53 -17.06 7.41
CA ALA A 64 -4.58 -17.04 8.42
C ALA A 64 -4.73 -15.62 8.99
N THR A 65 -5.95 -15.27 9.37
CA THR A 65 -6.25 -13.99 10.03
C THR A 65 -5.93 -14.11 11.52
N PRO A 66 -5.20 -13.14 12.10
CA PRO A 66 -5.01 -13.07 13.54
C PRO A 66 -6.33 -13.04 14.30
N LYS A 67 -6.33 -13.62 15.51
CA LYS A 67 -7.49 -13.60 16.40
C LYS A 67 -7.28 -12.58 17.50
N PHE A 68 -7.94 -11.44 17.37
CA PHE A 68 -8.04 -10.44 18.42
C PHE A 68 -9.38 -10.54 19.16
N PRO A 69 -9.47 -10.06 20.41
CA PRO A 69 -10.76 -9.89 21.08
C PRO A 69 -11.72 -9.06 20.24
N ALA A 70 -12.97 -9.49 20.10
CA ALA A 70 -13.98 -8.74 19.34
C ALA A 70 -14.29 -7.35 19.94
N SER A 71 -13.91 -7.10 21.19
CA SER A 71 -13.95 -5.77 21.80
C SER A 71 -13.00 -4.78 21.14
N TYR A 72 -11.86 -5.22 20.61
CA TYR A 72 -10.86 -4.33 20.02
C TYR A 72 -11.38 -3.68 18.74
N ALA A 73 -11.94 -4.48 17.84
CA ALA A 73 -12.56 -3.97 16.62
C ALA A 73 -13.71 -3.00 16.95
N ARG A 74 -14.60 -3.41 17.86
CA ARG A 74 -15.73 -2.58 18.30
C ARG A 74 -15.30 -1.25 18.93
N ALA A 75 -14.20 -1.23 19.68
CA ALA A 75 -13.71 -0.03 20.31
C ALA A 75 -13.27 1.01 19.27
N ILE A 76 -12.50 0.60 18.26
CA ILE A 76 -12.10 1.50 17.16
C ILE A 76 -13.32 1.93 16.33
N ASP A 77 -14.21 0.99 16.01
CA ASP A 77 -15.39 1.27 15.20
C ASP A 77 -16.32 2.29 15.89
N HIS A 78 -16.41 2.28 17.22
CA HIS A 78 -17.15 3.27 18.00
C HIS A 78 -16.63 4.69 17.77
N TYR A 79 -15.31 4.92 17.75
CA TYR A 79 -14.74 6.24 17.48
C TYR A 79 -15.06 6.74 16.05
N LEU A 80 -15.07 5.82 15.08
CA LEU A 80 -15.42 6.13 13.69
C LEU A 80 -16.90 6.52 13.58
N ASP A 81 -17.78 5.75 14.21
CA ASP A 81 -19.24 5.98 14.18
C ASP A 81 -19.66 7.23 14.98
N ASP A 82 -19.02 7.50 16.11
CA ASP A 82 -19.22 8.73 16.89
C ASP A 82 -18.89 9.97 16.06
N THR A 83 -17.81 9.91 15.27
CA THR A 83 -17.41 11.02 14.40
C THR A 83 -18.47 11.27 13.34
N LEU A 84 -18.99 10.22 12.70
CA LEU A 84 -20.05 10.36 11.70
C LEU A 84 -21.33 10.92 12.32
N THR A 85 -21.72 10.43 13.50
CA THR A 85 -22.89 10.91 14.24
C THR A 85 -22.77 12.39 14.59
N ALA A 86 -21.61 12.82 15.08
CA ALA A 86 -21.36 14.23 15.41
C ALA A 86 -21.41 15.13 14.15
N LEU A 87 -20.90 14.65 13.02
CA LEU A 87 -20.96 15.40 11.76
C LEU A 87 -22.36 15.52 11.19
N ASP A 88 -23.19 14.48 11.31
CA ASP A 88 -24.57 14.55 10.85
C ASP A 88 -25.39 15.52 11.69
N GLN A 89 -25.17 15.56 13.02
CA GLN A 89 -25.72 16.61 13.89
C GLN A 89 -25.24 18.01 13.47
N GLN A 90 -23.95 18.17 13.15
CA GLN A 90 -23.41 19.47 12.69
C GLN A 90 -23.91 19.92 11.31
N LYS A 91 -24.27 18.99 10.41
CA LYS A 91 -24.81 19.35 9.09
C LYS A 91 -26.19 20.00 9.19
N GLU A 92 -27.00 19.58 10.16
CA GLU A 92 -28.28 20.25 10.47
C GLU A 92 -28.04 21.70 10.90
N ASP A 93 -26.88 21.99 11.50
CA ASP A 93 -26.54 23.31 12.00
C ASP A 93 -25.76 24.20 10.99
N GLN A 94 -24.58 23.81 10.46
CA GLN A 94 -23.71 24.66 9.61
C GLN A 94 -22.65 23.90 8.74
N GLY A 95 -22.96 22.68 8.26
CA GLY A 95 -21.98 21.70 7.74
C GLY A 95 -20.81 22.19 6.85
N ASN A 96 -19.60 22.29 7.43
CA ASN A 96 -18.34 22.62 6.74
C ASN A 96 -17.27 21.50 6.80
N THR A 97 -17.64 20.34 7.37
CA THR A 97 -16.75 19.20 7.63
C THR A 97 -17.30 17.92 7.01
N GLN A 98 -16.43 17.07 6.46
CA GLN A 98 -16.79 15.80 5.81
C GLN A 98 -15.81 14.67 6.17
N VAL A 99 -16.26 13.42 6.09
CA VAL A 99 -15.40 12.21 6.15
C VAL A 99 -15.28 11.64 4.74
N PRO A 100 -14.25 12.02 3.97
CA PRO A 100 -14.07 11.46 2.64
C PRO A 100 -13.57 10.00 2.66
N VAL A 101 -12.85 9.56 3.70
CA VAL A 101 -12.32 8.18 3.81
C VAL A 101 -12.38 7.69 5.23
N GLN A 102 -12.72 6.41 5.39
CA GLN A 102 -12.54 5.65 6.61
C GLN A 102 -12.08 4.23 6.29
N THR A 103 -11.32 3.63 7.21
CA THR A 103 -11.00 2.21 7.23
C THR A 103 -11.30 1.69 8.63
N ARG A 104 -12.18 0.69 8.70
CA ARG A 104 -12.57 0.00 9.94
C ARG A 104 -11.37 -0.75 10.54
N ALA A 105 -11.52 -1.21 11.77
CA ALA A 105 -10.46 -1.95 12.45
C ALA A 105 -10.02 -3.19 11.65
N THR A 106 -8.72 -3.31 11.40
CA THR A 106 -8.09 -4.46 10.73
C THR A 106 -6.86 -4.92 11.51
N PRO A 107 -6.52 -6.23 11.47
CA PRO A 107 -5.29 -6.75 12.05
C PRO A 107 -4.02 -6.06 11.52
N SER A 108 -3.09 -5.75 12.42
CA SER A 108 -1.74 -5.22 12.11
C SER A 108 -0.78 -6.24 11.49
N TYR A 109 -1.11 -7.53 11.52
CA TYR A 109 -0.31 -8.58 10.90
C TYR A 109 -1.20 -9.62 10.21
N ARG A 110 -0.56 -10.48 9.43
CA ARG A 110 -1.14 -11.71 8.88
C ARG A 110 -0.26 -12.89 9.27
N ILE A 111 -0.87 -14.05 9.40
CA ILE A 111 -0.14 -15.27 9.73
C ILE A 111 0.27 -15.95 8.43
N GLY A 112 1.57 -15.98 8.16
CA GLY A 112 2.19 -16.66 7.03
C GLY A 112 1.91 -18.17 7.02
N ALA A 113 2.16 -18.82 5.89
CA ALA A 113 1.91 -20.25 5.74
C ALA A 113 2.77 -21.13 6.67
N ASP A 114 3.90 -20.61 7.10
CA ASP A 114 4.84 -21.20 8.07
C ASP A 114 4.54 -20.79 9.52
N GLY A 115 3.47 -20.02 9.75
CA GLY A 115 3.07 -19.52 11.07
C GLY A 115 3.76 -18.21 11.48
N THR A 116 4.58 -17.61 10.61
CA THR A 116 5.23 -16.32 10.91
C THR A 116 4.22 -15.17 10.96
N HIS A 117 4.49 -14.19 11.83
CA HIS A 117 3.74 -12.94 11.87
C HIS A 117 4.35 -11.96 10.86
N GLU A 118 3.64 -11.68 9.78
CA GLU A 118 4.07 -10.71 8.77
C GLU A 118 3.26 -9.41 8.93
N PRO A 119 3.90 -8.23 9.05
CA PRO A 119 3.18 -6.97 9.10
C PRO A 119 2.21 -6.79 7.93
N ALA A 120 0.99 -6.39 8.25
CA ALA A 120 -0.05 -6.08 7.30
C ALA A 120 -0.03 -4.57 7.04
N ILE A 121 0.67 -4.14 5.99
CA ILE A 121 0.73 -2.73 5.60
C ILE A 121 -0.64 -2.31 5.05
N LEU A 122 -1.25 -1.30 5.68
CA LEU A 122 -2.46 -0.67 5.16
C LEU A 122 -2.02 0.44 4.21
N ARG A 123 -2.39 0.35 2.94
CA ARG A 123 -2.12 1.40 1.96
C ARG A 123 -3.38 1.72 1.19
N ASN A 124 -3.84 2.96 1.29
CA ASN A 124 -4.95 3.49 0.52
C ASN A 124 -4.48 4.68 -0.32
N VAL A 125 -4.78 4.65 -1.61
CA VAL A 125 -4.47 5.71 -2.57
C VAL A 125 -5.75 6.10 -3.26
N GLU A 126 -6.04 7.40 -3.28
CA GLU A 126 -7.16 7.96 -4.00
C GLU A 126 -6.68 8.94 -5.05
N ASP A 127 -6.97 8.62 -6.30
CA ASP A 127 -6.67 9.44 -7.47
C ASP A 127 -7.89 10.29 -7.84
N VAL A 128 -8.18 11.30 -7.02
CA VAL A 128 -9.31 12.22 -7.21
C VAL A 128 -8.86 13.66 -7.02
N GLN A 129 -9.55 14.60 -7.67
CA GLN A 129 -9.31 16.03 -7.42
C GLN A 129 -9.55 16.32 -5.93
N ILE A 130 -8.53 16.81 -5.23
CA ILE A 130 -8.59 17.13 -3.81
C ILE A 130 -8.92 18.62 -3.66
N PRO A 131 -10.09 18.99 -3.11
CA PRO A 131 -10.44 20.38 -2.84
C PRO A 131 -9.46 21.10 -1.93
N ALA A 132 -9.42 22.44 -2.03
CA ALA A 132 -8.68 23.28 -1.11
C ALA A 132 -9.26 23.18 0.31
N GLY A 133 -8.40 23.08 1.31
CA GLY A 133 -8.81 23.07 2.70
C GLY A 133 -7.87 22.26 3.59
N LYS A 134 -8.36 21.95 4.79
CA LYS A 134 -7.59 21.22 5.80
C LYS A 134 -8.03 19.75 5.83
N TYR A 135 -7.06 18.85 5.77
CA TYR A 135 -7.25 17.42 5.90
C TYR A 135 -6.58 16.93 7.18
N GLN A 136 -7.34 16.23 8.01
CA GLN A 136 -6.85 15.60 9.23
C GLN A 136 -7.03 14.09 9.13
N LEU A 137 -5.92 13.35 9.09
CA LEU A 137 -5.91 11.91 9.31
C LEU A 137 -5.87 11.66 10.82
N THR A 138 -6.79 10.82 11.31
CA THR A 138 -6.70 10.22 12.64
C THR A 138 -6.58 8.71 12.47
N ALA A 139 -5.45 8.15 12.89
CA ALA A 139 -5.23 6.71 12.97
C ALA A 139 -5.46 6.22 14.40
N TYR A 140 -6.07 5.04 14.55
CA TYR A 140 -6.45 4.44 15.82
C TYR A 140 -5.79 3.07 15.96
N CYS A 141 -5.37 2.71 17.16
CA CYS A 141 -5.05 1.31 17.46
C CYS A 141 -5.30 0.89 18.90
N ILE A 142 -5.47 -0.42 19.10
CA ILE A 142 -5.57 -1.08 20.40
C ILE A 142 -4.89 -2.45 20.31
N GLY A 143 -4.12 -2.81 21.33
CA GLY A 143 -3.20 -3.95 21.35
C GLY A 143 -1.75 -3.49 21.59
N GLU A 144 -0.78 -4.29 21.16
CA GLU A 144 0.64 -4.05 21.48
C GLU A 144 1.46 -3.59 20.27
N GLY A 145 2.60 -2.97 20.56
CA GLY A 145 3.55 -2.47 19.56
C GLY A 145 3.19 -1.09 19.01
N SER A 146 3.73 -0.78 17.83
CA SER A 146 3.55 0.52 17.18
C SER A 146 3.45 0.38 15.65
N ALA A 147 2.95 1.43 15.01
CA ALA A 147 2.93 1.55 13.55
C ALA A 147 3.35 2.96 13.12
N ASP A 148 4.12 3.03 12.04
CA ASP A 148 4.42 4.28 11.35
C ASP A 148 3.21 4.69 10.49
N VAL A 149 2.86 5.96 10.52
CA VAL A 149 1.72 6.53 9.79
C VAL A 149 2.23 7.63 8.86
N ASP A 150 2.08 7.42 7.57
CA ASP A 150 2.41 8.38 6.53
C ASP A 150 1.12 8.88 5.86
N PHE A 151 0.94 10.19 5.85
CA PHE A 151 -0.17 10.87 5.22
C PHE A 151 0.33 11.84 4.16
N THR A 152 -0.14 11.70 2.93
CA THR A 152 0.27 12.54 1.80
C THR A 152 -0.95 13.05 1.06
N VAL A 153 -0.95 14.34 0.71
CA VAL A 153 -1.95 14.99 -0.15
C VAL A 153 -1.20 15.82 -1.19
N GLY A 154 -1.22 15.37 -2.44
CA GLY A 154 -0.39 15.94 -3.51
C GLY A 154 1.10 15.90 -3.14
N GLY A 155 1.76 17.04 -3.15
CA GLY A 155 3.19 17.15 -2.77
C GLY A 155 3.46 17.31 -1.28
N ALA A 156 2.43 17.50 -0.44
CA ALA A 156 2.61 17.67 1.00
C ALA A 156 2.53 16.31 1.72
N SER A 157 3.46 16.05 2.63
CA SER A 157 3.52 14.80 3.39
C SER A 157 3.75 15.06 4.88
N LYS A 158 3.17 14.19 5.71
CA LYS A 158 3.34 14.14 7.16
C LYS A 158 3.57 12.71 7.59
N HIS A 159 4.41 12.56 8.59
CA HIS A 159 4.73 11.28 9.22
C HIS A 159 4.44 11.38 10.71
N GLY A 160 4.00 10.28 11.32
CA GLY A 160 3.84 10.15 12.75
C GLY A 160 3.93 8.71 13.21
N LEU A 161 4.11 8.54 14.51
CA LEU A 161 4.10 7.24 15.18
C LEU A 161 2.74 7.03 15.83
N LEU A 162 2.18 5.83 15.67
CA LEU A 162 1.00 5.36 16.37
C LEU A 162 1.44 4.29 17.38
N GLN A 163 1.48 4.66 18.65
CA GLN A 163 1.85 3.75 19.75
C GLN A 163 0.60 3.08 20.31
N CYS A 164 0.52 1.75 20.27
CA CYS A 164 -0.66 1.01 20.74
C CYS A 164 -0.57 0.68 22.22
N SER A 165 -1.73 0.53 22.84
CA SER A 165 -1.91 0.10 24.23
C SER A 165 -2.90 -1.08 24.27
N PRO A 166 -2.65 -2.12 25.09
CA PRO A 166 -3.55 -3.28 25.19
C PRO A 166 -4.89 -2.95 25.83
N ASP A 167 -4.95 -1.87 26.63
CA ASP A 167 -6.09 -1.57 27.50
C ASP A 167 -7.04 -0.52 26.90
N GLU A 168 -6.55 0.32 25.99
CA GLU A 168 -7.33 1.44 25.44
C GLU A 168 -6.97 1.76 23.98
N VAL A 169 -7.87 2.47 23.31
CA VAL A 169 -7.64 2.94 21.94
C VAL A 169 -6.74 4.17 21.96
N ASN A 170 -5.54 4.03 21.43
CA ASN A 170 -4.62 5.14 21.18
C ASN A 170 -4.82 5.73 19.79
N GLN A 171 -4.39 6.99 19.63
CA GLN A 171 -4.62 7.77 18.41
C GLN A 171 -3.37 8.53 17.97
N SER A 172 -3.23 8.73 16.67
CA SER A 172 -2.24 9.62 16.07
C SER A 172 -2.92 10.52 15.04
N ASN A 173 -2.63 11.83 15.10
CA ASN A 173 -3.28 12.85 14.29
C ASN A 173 -2.27 13.54 13.38
N LEU A 174 -2.51 13.50 12.07
CA LEU A 174 -1.69 14.17 11.06
C LEU A 174 -2.54 15.15 10.26
N ILE A 175 -2.07 16.38 10.11
CA ILE A 175 -2.81 17.47 9.47
C ILE A 175 -2.02 18.01 8.27
N ILE A 176 -2.70 18.14 7.14
CA ILE A 176 -2.20 18.75 5.91
C ILE A 176 -3.21 19.77 5.40
N ASP A 177 -2.75 20.98 5.13
CA ASP A 177 -3.49 21.98 4.37
C ASP A 177 -3.12 21.87 2.88
N THR A 178 -4.12 21.97 2.00
CA THR A 178 -3.95 21.96 0.54
C THR A 178 -4.62 23.16 -0.09
N ASP A 179 -4.03 23.66 -1.17
CA ASP A 179 -4.54 24.75 -2.00
C ASP A 179 -5.57 24.30 -3.05
N GLY A 180 -5.87 23.00 -3.09
CA GLY A 180 -6.84 22.41 -4.00
C GLY A 180 -6.30 22.01 -5.36
N THR A 181 -4.98 22.05 -5.56
CA THR A 181 -4.33 21.64 -6.82
C THR A 181 -3.95 20.15 -6.86
N ALA A 182 -3.98 19.47 -5.71
CA ALA A 182 -3.63 18.06 -5.59
C ALA A 182 -4.66 17.14 -6.26
N SER A 183 -4.18 16.05 -6.87
CA SER A 183 -5.00 15.03 -7.52
C SER A 183 -4.82 13.63 -6.94
N GLU A 184 -4.00 13.50 -5.89
CA GLU A 184 -3.72 12.24 -5.21
C GLU A 184 -3.70 12.46 -3.71
N ARG A 185 -4.25 11.50 -2.96
CA ARG A 185 -4.08 11.39 -1.53
C ARG A 185 -3.71 9.96 -1.17
N THR A 186 -2.69 9.80 -0.33
CA THR A 186 -2.19 8.51 0.12
C THR A 186 -2.15 8.44 1.64
N VAL A 187 -2.65 7.35 2.20
CA VAL A 187 -2.43 6.94 3.59
C VAL A 187 -1.67 5.62 3.58
N THR A 188 -0.54 5.56 4.27
CA THR A 188 0.18 4.32 4.52
C THR A 188 0.36 4.14 6.03
N ILE A 189 -0.04 2.99 6.56
CA ILE A 189 0.23 2.60 7.94
C ILE A 189 1.06 1.32 7.90
N THR A 190 2.25 1.39 8.49
CA THR A 190 3.25 0.32 8.49
C THR A 190 3.45 -0.17 9.92
N PRO A 191 2.81 -1.28 10.32
CA PRO A 191 3.03 -1.87 11.64
C PRO A 191 4.47 -2.34 11.80
N SER A 192 5.03 -2.19 13.01
CA SER A 192 6.32 -2.77 13.38
C SER A 192 6.25 -4.32 13.35
N GLU A 193 7.41 -4.98 13.24
CA GLU A 193 7.52 -6.46 13.13
C GLU A 193 6.80 -7.24 14.24
N HIS A 194 6.64 -6.63 15.42
CA HIS A 194 5.98 -7.23 16.58
C HIS A 194 4.71 -6.49 17.00
N CYS A 195 4.10 -5.75 16.08
CA CYS A 195 2.82 -5.11 16.33
C CYS A 195 1.71 -6.16 16.36
N GLU A 196 1.07 -6.30 17.52
CA GLU A 196 -0.07 -7.17 17.74
C GLU A 196 -1.28 -6.33 18.17
N SER A 197 -1.78 -5.56 17.21
CA SER A 197 -2.90 -4.64 17.39
C SER A 197 -3.96 -4.74 16.30
N MET A 198 -5.13 -4.17 16.60
CA MET A 198 -6.10 -3.77 15.60
C MET A 198 -5.87 -2.30 15.24
N ILE A 199 -5.91 -1.96 13.95
CA ILE A 199 -5.65 -0.62 13.42
C ILE A 199 -6.79 -0.18 12.51
N GLY A 200 -7.24 1.06 12.65
CA GLY A 200 -8.18 1.72 11.74
C GLY A 200 -7.81 3.18 11.55
N TYR A 201 -8.46 3.89 10.62
CA TYR A 201 -8.26 5.33 10.46
C TYR A 201 -9.45 6.00 9.81
N GLN A 202 -9.51 7.33 9.94
CA GLN A 202 -10.40 8.18 9.16
C GLN A 202 -9.69 9.46 8.73
N ILE A 203 -10.19 10.06 7.65
CA ILE A 203 -9.76 11.38 7.22
C ILE A 203 -10.95 12.33 7.36
N LEU A 204 -10.74 13.45 8.05
CA LEU A 204 -11.67 14.57 8.10
C LEU A 204 -11.19 15.67 7.15
N TYR A 205 -12.12 16.21 6.37
CA TYR A 205 -11.91 17.36 5.50
C TYR A 205 -12.70 18.55 6.04
N TYR A 206 -12.01 19.67 6.21
CA TYR A 206 -12.59 20.96 6.59
C TYR A 206 -12.41 21.92 5.42
N ARG A 207 -13.51 22.37 4.83
CA ARG A 207 -13.49 23.34 3.74
C ARG A 207 -13.04 24.71 4.28
N GLN A 208 -12.14 25.38 3.58
CA GLN A 208 -11.79 26.77 3.89
C GLN A 208 -12.96 27.69 3.48
N GLN A 209 -13.34 28.60 4.39
CA GLN A 209 -14.36 29.62 4.15
C GLN A 209 -13.76 30.83 3.43
#